data_AF-A0A8J4SBH6-F1
#
_entry.id   AF-A0A8J4SBH6-F1
#
_cell.length_a   1.000
_cell.length_b   1.000
_cell.length_c   1.000
_cell.angle_alpha   90.00
_cell.angle_beta   90.00
_cell.angle_gamma   90.00
#
_symmetry.space_group_name_H-M   'P 1'
#
loop_
_entity.id
_entity.type
_entity.pdbx_description
1 polymer ?
#
loop_
_entity_poly.entity_id
_entity_poly.type
_entity_poly.pdbx_seq_one_letter_code
_entity_poly.pdbx_strand_id
1 'polypeptide(L)'
;MAHFQQRQHRTLAKLLHRKQHHTILGELEYTAELVLATAEEAESPQERAKLVASITKMLEETEFVDTVKLSSLAEQLVAALLGDEDDSADEKESDATRRRRLRKEQLEIQFAIGKSCLVVLEEDKAWHPARITQHISENEDSENEEDDDRPLEVEVEFIEFGKKQIVREDELVLDEDVAGREDADDMTGLCEMCERPMNLTAHHVIPRVTHAKYLHKGYTREFLNTCIMICRQCHSKIHSVEDNKTLAREYNTLDKIMQHPKIVVWVAYARKQKARVKPRKKDKWPVGK
;
A
#
# COMPACT_ATOMS: atom_id res chain seq x y z
N MET A 1 -20.51 -7.22 15.69
CA MET A 1 -20.76 -7.21 14.23
C MET A 1 -19.49 -6.85 13.46
N ALA A 2 -18.83 -5.71 13.70
CA ALA A 2 -17.58 -5.33 13.00
C ALA A 2 -16.42 -6.36 13.08
N HIS A 3 -16.17 -6.96 14.27
CA HIS A 3 -15.13 -8.00 14.41
C HIS A 3 -15.43 -9.32 13.68
N PHE A 4 -16.71 -9.61 13.42
CA PHE A 4 -17.15 -10.82 12.72
C PHE A 4 -16.97 -10.64 11.20
N GLN A 5 -17.40 -9.51 10.66
CA GLN A 5 -17.18 -9.10 9.26
C GLN A 5 -15.69 -9.03 8.92
N GLN A 6 -14.86 -8.49 9.81
CA GLN A 6 -13.41 -8.38 9.59
C GLN A 6 -12.69 -9.75 9.60
N ARG A 7 -13.21 -10.73 10.36
CA ARG A 7 -12.72 -12.12 10.34
C ARG A 7 -13.13 -12.85 9.06
N GLN A 8 -14.36 -12.65 8.59
CA GLN A 8 -14.84 -13.25 7.34
C GLN A 8 -14.05 -12.70 6.14
N HIS A 9 -13.78 -11.39 6.09
CA HIS A 9 -12.98 -10.75 5.05
C HIS A 9 -11.56 -11.32 4.93
N ARG A 10 -10.87 -11.46 6.06
CA ARG A 10 -9.51 -12.04 6.10
C ARG A 10 -9.48 -13.51 5.69
N THR A 11 -10.55 -14.26 5.93
CA THR A 11 -10.63 -15.69 5.59
C THR A 11 -10.86 -15.88 4.09
N LEU A 12 -11.74 -15.07 3.50
CA LEU A 12 -12.03 -15.07 2.06
C LEU A 12 -10.81 -14.63 1.23
N ALA A 13 -10.14 -13.53 1.63
CA ALA A 13 -8.94 -13.05 0.94
C ALA A 13 -7.83 -14.12 0.91
N LYS A 14 -7.65 -14.88 1.99
CA LYS A 14 -6.67 -15.98 2.06
C LYS A 14 -7.02 -17.19 1.20
N LEU A 15 -8.30 -17.54 1.12
CA LEU A 15 -8.77 -18.64 0.28
C LEU A 15 -8.59 -18.32 -1.20
N LEU A 16 -8.87 -17.07 -1.60
CA LEU A 16 -8.65 -16.62 -2.98
C LEU A 16 -7.16 -16.53 -3.32
N HIS A 17 -6.32 -16.07 -2.38
CA HIS A 17 -4.87 -15.99 -2.55
C HIS A 17 -4.21 -17.36 -2.72
N ARG A 18 -4.62 -18.39 -1.95
CA ARG A 18 -4.09 -19.76 -2.05
C ARG A 18 -4.35 -20.45 -3.39
N LYS A 19 -5.32 -19.97 -4.17
CA LYS A 19 -5.77 -20.60 -5.42
C LYS A 19 -5.29 -19.87 -6.68
N GLN A 20 -4.61 -18.74 -6.53
CA GLN A 20 -4.13 -17.94 -7.66
C GLN A 20 -2.62 -17.71 -7.56
N HIS A 21 -1.88 -18.07 -8.62
CA HIS A 21 -0.42 -18.00 -8.59
C HIS A 21 0.16 -16.64 -9.01
N HIS A 22 -0.61 -15.71 -9.59
CA HIS A 22 -0.09 -14.47 -10.23
C HIS A 22 -1.05 -13.25 -10.15
N THR A 23 -1.68 -12.98 -8.99
CA THR A 23 -2.64 -11.86 -8.86
C THR A 23 -2.18 -10.83 -7.82
N ILE A 24 -2.47 -9.55 -8.08
CA ILE A 24 -2.10 -8.43 -7.20
C ILE A 24 -2.99 -8.48 -5.95
N LEU A 25 -2.37 -8.39 -4.76
CA LEU A 25 -3.01 -8.54 -3.44
C LEU A 25 -4.31 -7.72 -3.27
N GLY A 26 -4.37 -6.52 -3.86
CA GLY A 26 -5.55 -5.63 -3.79
C GLY A 26 -6.76 -6.09 -4.61
N GLU A 27 -6.59 -6.90 -5.66
CA GLU A 27 -7.70 -7.43 -6.47
C GLU A 27 -8.39 -8.61 -5.76
N LEU A 28 -7.62 -9.32 -4.93
CA LEU A 28 -8.10 -10.41 -4.06
C LEU A 28 -8.87 -9.90 -2.84
N GLU A 29 -8.46 -8.76 -2.28
CA GLU A 29 -9.19 -8.10 -1.20
C GLU A 29 -10.52 -7.53 -1.69
N TYR A 30 -10.55 -6.95 -2.90
CA TYR A 30 -11.76 -6.42 -3.52
C TYR A 30 -12.80 -7.51 -3.83
N THR A 31 -12.36 -8.66 -4.35
CA THR A 31 -13.24 -9.80 -4.62
C THR A 31 -13.79 -10.40 -3.33
N ALA A 32 -13.00 -10.45 -2.25
CA ALA A 32 -13.46 -10.86 -0.93
C ALA A 32 -14.52 -9.92 -0.33
N GLU A 33 -14.34 -8.59 -0.48
CA GLU A 33 -15.30 -7.59 -0.02
C GLU A 33 -16.64 -7.68 -0.76
N LEU A 34 -16.59 -7.92 -2.07
CA LEU A 34 -17.77 -8.06 -2.91
C LEU A 34 -18.58 -9.33 -2.58
N VAL A 35 -17.90 -10.44 -2.32
CA VAL A 35 -18.53 -11.71 -1.89
C VAL A 35 -19.23 -11.54 -0.54
N LEU A 36 -18.65 -10.78 0.40
CA LEU A 36 -19.28 -10.47 1.69
C LEU A 36 -20.54 -9.62 1.54
N ALA A 37 -20.49 -8.58 0.71
CA ALA A 37 -21.65 -7.73 0.46
C ALA A 37 -22.84 -8.54 -0.09
N THR A 38 -22.58 -9.48 -1.01
CA THR A 38 -23.65 -10.36 -1.52
C THR A 38 -24.17 -11.39 -0.54
N ALA A 39 -23.35 -11.79 0.44
CA ALA A 39 -23.78 -12.68 1.51
C ALA A 39 -24.63 -11.94 2.56
N GLU A 40 -24.39 -10.64 2.76
CA GLU A 40 -25.18 -9.79 3.66
C GLU A 40 -26.58 -9.46 3.11
N GLU A 41 -26.75 -9.46 1.78
CA GLU A 41 -28.07 -9.29 1.14
C GLU A 41 -28.93 -10.57 1.17
N ALA A 42 -28.36 -11.72 1.53
CA ALA A 42 -29.08 -12.99 1.64
C ALA A 42 -29.63 -13.18 3.07
N GLU A 43 -30.89 -12.78 3.30
CA GLU A 43 -31.51 -12.74 4.64
C GLU A 43 -31.84 -14.14 5.25
N SER A 44 -31.44 -15.27 4.66
CA SER A 44 -31.73 -16.61 5.20
C SER A 44 -30.71 -17.71 4.81
N PRO A 45 -30.27 -18.56 5.78
CA PRO A 45 -29.42 -19.74 5.52
C PRO A 45 -30.03 -20.81 4.60
N GLN A 46 -31.35 -20.77 4.38
CA GLN A 46 -32.05 -21.70 3.48
C GLN A 46 -31.79 -21.40 1.99
N GLU A 47 -31.06 -20.33 1.66
CA GLU A 47 -30.74 -19.95 0.28
C GLU A 47 -29.28 -20.23 -0.11
N ARG A 48 -28.60 -21.16 0.57
CA ARG A 48 -27.22 -21.61 0.26
C ARG A 48 -26.98 -21.84 -1.24
N ALA A 49 -27.91 -22.51 -1.92
CA ALA A 49 -27.79 -22.78 -3.36
C ALA A 49 -27.90 -21.53 -4.24
N LYS A 50 -28.72 -20.53 -3.86
CA LYS A 50 -28.81 -19.26 -4.58
C LYS A 50 -27.57 -18.40 -4.35
N LEU A 51 -27.04 -18.41 -3.14
CA LEU A 51 -25.82 -17.68 -2.80
C LEU A 51 -24.59 -18.24 -3.54
N VAL A 52 -24.45 -19.58 -3.59
CA VAL A 52 -23.41 -20.24 -4.41
C VAL A 52 -23.58 -19.88 -5.90
N ALA A 53 -24.79 -19.86 -6.43
CA ALA A 53 -25.04 -19.50 -7.83
C ALA A 53 -24.70 -18.03 -8.14
N SER A 54 -25.04 -17.09 -7.24
CA SER A 54 -24.66 -15.67 -7.39
C SER A 54 -23.14 -15.49 -7.34
N ILE A 55 -22.47 -16.09 -6.35
CA ILE A 55 -21.00 -16.00 -6.21
C ILE A 55 -20.30 -16.64 -7.41
N THR A 56 -20.79 -17.78 -7.91
CA THR A 56 -20.24 -18.44 -9.10
C THR A 56 -20.35 -17.53 -10.32
N LYS A 57 -21.51 -16.92 -10.56
CA LYS A 57 -21.73 -16.00 -11.68
C LYS A 57 -20.82 -14.77 -11.59
N MET A 58 -20.62 -14.22 -10.39
CA MET A 58 -19.73 -13.08 -10.17
C MET A 58 -18.26 -13.45 -10.43
N LEU A 59 -17.84 -14.65 -10.02
CA LEU A 59 -16.49 -15.12 -10.29
C LEU A 59 -16.29 -15.44 -11.78
N GLU A 60 -17.32 -15.93 -12.50
CA GLU A 60 -17.31 -16.11 -13.96
C GLU A 60 -17.15 -14.78 -14.71
N GLU A 61 -17.86 -13.72 -14.30
CA GLU A 61 -17.81 -12.38 -14.93
C GLU A 61 -16.45 -11.69 -14.75
N THR A 62 -15.61 -12.17 -13.83
CA THR A 62 -14.28 -11.62 -13.62
C THR A 62 -13.20 -12.22 -14.54
N GLU A 63 -13.48 -13.25 -15.36
CA GLU A 63 -12.50 -13.90 -16.26
C GLU A 63 -11.18 -14.36 -15.59
N PHE A 64 -11.14 -14.53 -14.26
CA PHE A 64 -9.88 -14.76 -13.51
C PHE A 64 -9.67 -16.19 -12.96
N VAL A 65 -10.55 -17.16 -13.27
CA VAL A 65 -10.42 -18.56 -12.79
C VAL A 65 -10.84 -19.56 -13.88
N ASP A 66 -10.10 -20.65 -14.05
CA ASP A 66 -10.52 -21.78 -14.90
C ASP A 66 -11.94 -22.24 -14.55
N THR A 67 -12.81 -22.30 -15.56
CA THR A 67 -14.27 -22.58 -15.41
C THR A 67 -14.56 -23.91 -14.72
N VAL A 68 -13.63 -24.85 -14.74
CA VAL A 68 -13.74 -26.18 -14.12
C VAL A 68 -13.67 -26.15 -12.59
N LYS A 69 -13.11 -25.09 -11.97
CA LYS A 69 -12.91 -25.01 -10.49
C LYS A 69 -13.82 -24.00 -9.80
N LEU A 70 -14.64 -23.27 -10.54
CA LEU A 70 -15.45 -22.16 -10.04
C LEU A 70 -16.53 -22.59 -9.04
N SER A 71 -17.26 -23.68 -9.34
CA SER A 71 -18.31 -24.19 -8.45
C SER A 71 -17.75 -24.65 -7.10
N SER A 72 -16.64 -25.39 -7.11
CA SER A 72 -15.96 -25.86 -5.89
C SER A 72 -15.42 -24.71 -5.05
N LEU A 73 -14.92 -23.64 -5.70
CA LEU A 73 -14.46 -22.44 -5.01
C LEU A 73 -15.63 -21.67 -4.39
N ALA A 74 -16.73 -21.48 -5.12
CA ALA A 74 -17.92 -20.81 -4.61
C ALA A 74 -18.54 -21.55 -3.41
N GLU A 75 -18.57 -22.89 -3.43
CA GLU A 75 -19.01 -23.71 -2.30
C GLU A 75 -18.12 -23.52 -1.06
N GLN A 76 -16.79 -23.47 -1.23
CA GLN A 76 -15.84 -23.22 -0.14
C GLN A 76 -15.98 -21.81 0.44
N LEU A 77 -16.23 -20.81 -0.39
CA LEU A 77 -16.45 -19.43 0.06
C LEU A 77 -17.76 -19.32 0.85
N VAL A 78 -18.82 -20.01 0.42
CA VAL A 78 -20.11 -20.04 1.13
C VAL A 78 -20.01 -20.79 2.46
N ALA A 79 -19.25 -21.90 2.52
CA ALA A 79 -18.95 -22.60 3.76
C ALA A 79 -18.19 -21.70 4.76
N ALA A 80 -17.19 -20.95 4.28
CA ALA A 80 -16.44 -19.99 5.09
C ALA A 80 -17.28 -18.78 5.57
N LEU A 81 -18.29 -18.38 4.78
CA LEU A 81 -19.20 -17.28 5.10
C LEU A 81 -20.25 -17.67 6.14
N LEU A 82 -20.88 -18.83 5.95
CA LEU A 82 -22.01 -19.26 6.78
C LEU A 82 -21.58 -20.06 8.01
N GLY A 83 -20.31 -20.47 8.08
CA GLY A 83 -19.81 -21.41 9.06
C GLY A 83 -20.36 -22.81 8.78
N ASP A 84 -19.48 -23.80 8.68
CA ASP A 84 -19.94 -25.18 8.82
C ASP A 84 -20.18 -25.45 10.31
N GLU A 85 -21.36 -26.01 10.62
CA GLU A 85 -21.63 -26.75 11.86
C GLU A 85 -20.86 -28.09 11.87
N ASP A 86 -19.59 -28.08 11.47
CA ASP A 86 -18.71 -29.23 11.64
C ASP A 86 -17.64 -28.85 12.66
N ASP A 87 -18.11 -28.74 13.90
CA ASP A 87 -17.34 -28.99 15.12
C ASP A 87 -16.89 -30.46 15.10
N SER A 88 -15.96 -30.83 14.21
CA SER A 88 -15.23 -32.08 14.38
C SER A 88 -13.84 -32.03 13.76
N ALA A 89 -12.85 -32.12 14.66
CA ALA A 89 -11.44 -32.37 14.41
C ALA A 89 -10.61 -31.21 13.81
N ASP A 90 -10.33 -30.19 14.62
CA ASP A 90 -8.93 -29.89 14.95
C ASP A 90 -8.84 -29.04 16.23
N GLU A 91 -7.78 -29.29 16.98
CA GLU A 91 -7.64 -29.06 18.41
C GLU A 91 -7.60 -27.58 18.83
N LYS A 92 -8.11 -27.32 20.05
CA LYS A 92 -8.03 -26.11 20.89
C LYS A 92 -6.85 -25.13 20.63
N GLU A 93 -6.78 -24.48 19.47
CA GLU A 93 -5.84 -23.37 19.22
C GLU A 93 -6.43 -22.09 19.82
N SER A 94 -5.74 -21.50 20.80
CA SER A 94 -6.19 -20.24 21.39
C SER A 94 -6.23 -19.13 20.34
N ASP A 95 -7.15 -18.17 20.45
CA ASP A 95 -7.23 -17.03 19.52
C ASP A 95 -5.91 -16.22 19.46
N ALA A 96 -5.12 -16.24 20.54
CA ALA A 96 -3.80 -15.63 20.61
C ALA A 96 -2.78 -16.36 19.71
N THR A 97 -2.73 -17.70 19.77
CA THR A 97 -1.84 -18.53 18.95
C THR A 97 -2.12 -18.33 17.45
N ARG A 98 -3.41 -18.29 17.09
CA ARG A 98 -3.83 -18.02 15.71
C ARG A 98 -3.38 -16.63 15.25
N ARG A 99 -3.55 -15.58 16.06
CA ARG A 99 -3.12 -14.21 15.71
C ARG A 99 -1.60 -14.12 15.55
N ARG A 100 -0.83 -14.78 16.43
CA ARG A 100 0.63 -14.86 16.38
C ARG A 100 1.12 -15.46 15.06
N ARG A 101 0.58 -16.61 14.66
CA ARG A 101 0.91 -17.26 13.38
C ARG A 101 0.65 -16.32 12.20
N LEU A 102 -0.51 -15.65 12.18
CA LEU A 102 -0.86 -14.75 11.09
C LEU A 102 0.01 -13.50 11.01
N ARG A 103 0.42 -12.94 12.15
CA ARG A 103 1.35 -11.80 12.19
C ARG A 103 2.73 -12.22 11.68
N LYS A 104 3.23 -13.38 12.11
CA LYS A 104 4.50 -13.94 11.65
C LYS A 104 4.50 -14.17 10.14
N GLU A 105 3.47 -14.82 9.60
CA GLU A 105 3.29 -15.02 8.16
C GLU A 105 3.28 -13.69 7.38
N GLN A 106 2.61 -12.65 7.92
CA GLN A 106 2.58 -11.33 7.29
C GLN A 106 3.96 -10.67 7.26
N LEU A 107 4.71 -10.74 8.36
CA LEU A 107 6.05 -10.16 8.47
C LEU A 107 7.04 -10.90 7.56
N GLU A 108 6.96 -12.22 7.46
CA GLU A 108 7.81 -13.00 6.55
C GLU A 108 7.56 -12.64 5.08
N ILE A 109 6.30 -12.36 4.70
CA ILE A 109 5.94 -11.86 3.36
C ILE A 109 6.46 -10.44 3.16
N GLN A 110 6.25 -9.57 4.16
CA GLN A 110 6.68 -8.17 4.09
C GLN A 110 8.20 -8.07 3.97
N PHE A 111 8.95 -8.84 4.75
CA PHE A 111 10.41 -8.84 4.80
C PHE A 111 11.02 -10.00 4.01
N ALA A 112 10.42 -10.37 2.88
CA ALA A 112 10.88 -11.51 2.07
C ALA A 112 12.38 -11.46 1.73
N ILE A 113 13.02 -12.63 1.70
CA ILE A 113 14.43 -12.79 1.33
C ILE A 113 14.69 -12.17 -0.04
N GLY A 114 15.76 -11.37 -0.13
CA GLY A 114 16.16 -10.66 -1.34
C GLY A 114 15.65 -9.23 -1.45
N LYS A 115 14.73 -8.78 -0.57
CA LYS A 115 14.30 -7.38 -0.54
C LYS A 115 15.45 -6.44 -0.15
N SER A 116 15.47 -5.27 -0.78
CA SER A 116 16.40 -4.18 -0.46
C SER A 116 15.86 -3.35 0.70
N CYS A 117 16.76 -2.96 1.60
CA CYS A 117 16.43 -2.25 2.81
C CYS A 117 17.59 -1.36 3.27
N LEU A 118 17.30 -0.48 4.21
CA LEU A 118 18.25 0.30 4.97
C LEU A 118 18.29 -0.24 6.39
N VAL A 119 19.51 -0.40 6.90
CA VAL A 119 19.77 -0.91 8.26
C VAL A 119 20.88 -0.09 8.91
N VAL A 120 20.79 0.12 10.22
CA VAL A 120 21.84 0.81 10.99
C VAL A 120 23.02 -0.13 11.21
N LEU A 121 24.20 0.27 10.75
CA LEU A 121 25.44 -0.47 10.99
C LEU A 121 25.93 -0.21 12.44
N GLU A 122 26.26 -1.28 13.17
CA GLU A 122 26.66 -1.18 14.58
C GLU A 122 27.94 -0.34 14.80
N GLU A 123 28.86 -0.36 13.85
CA GLU A 123 30.18 0.28 13.98
C GLU A 123 30.12 1.81 14.00
N ASP A 124 29.39 2.40 13.07
CA ASP A 124 29.33 3.85 12.89
C ASP A 124 27.97 4.45 13.24
N LYS A 125 26.98 3.60 13.56
CA LYS A 125 25.61 3.97 13.90
C LYS A 125 24.95 4.79 12.79
N ALA A 126 25.36 4.57 11.54
CA ALA A 126 24.78 5.18 10.35
C ALA A 126 23.90 4.18 9.59
N TRP A 127 23.00 4.71 8.75
CA TRP A 127 22.15 3.89 7.89
C TRP A 127 22.91 3.48 6.64
N HIS A 128 22.92 2.19 6.36
CA HIS A 128 23.57 1.61 5.19
C HIS A 128 22.59 0.76 4.38
N PRO A 129 22.72 0.74 3.04
CA PRO A 129 21.94 -0.13 2.20
C PRO A 129 22.33 -1.59 2.43
N ALA A 130 21.33 -2.44 2.59
CA ALA A 130 21.45 -3.85 2.86
C ALA A 130 20.38 -4.65 2.11
N ARG A 131 20.54 -5.97 2.09
CA ARG A 131 19.59 -6.90 1.51
C ARG A 131 19.27 -8.00 2.51
N ILE A 132 18.00 -8.35 2.64
CA ILE A 132 17.57 -9.42 3.54
C ILE A 132 18.05 -10.76 2.98
N THR A 133 18.81 -11.52 3.77
CA THR A 133 19.36 -12.82 3.37
C THR A 133 18.62 -13.99 3.99
N GLN A 134 18.14 -13.86 5.22
CA GLN A 134 17.48 -14.96 5.95
C GLN A 134 16.57 -14.43 7.07
N HIS A 135 15.53 -15.19 7.42
CA HIS A 135 14.76 -14.98 8.65
C HIS A 135 15.29 -15.87 9.77
N ILE A 136 15.48 -15.30 10.95
CA ILE A 136 15.91 -16.05 12.14
C ILE A 136 14.67 -16.34 12.96
N SER A 137 14.17 -17.57 12.83
CA SER A 137 13.19 -18.09 13.78
C SER A 137 13.93 -18.56 15.02
N GLU A 138 13.71 -17.92 16.17
CA GLU A 138 14.09 -18.53 17.44
C GLU A 138 13.39 -19.89 17.59
N ASN A 139 14.14 -20.88 18.09
CA ASN A 139 13.66 -22.24 18.33
C ASN A 139 12.39 -22.21 19.19
N GLU A 140 11.42 -23.07 18.86
CA GLU A 140 10.09 -23.18 19.47
C GLU A 140 10.10 -23.62 20.97
N ASP A 141 11.27 -23.69 21.61
CA ASP A 141 11.48 -24.32 22.92
C ASP A 141 11.54 -23.35 24.11
N SER A 142 11.23 -22.05 23.94
CA SER A 142 11.11 -21.13 25.08
C SER A 142 9.65 -21.05 25.56
N GLU A 143 9.29 -21.94 26.49
CA GLU A 143 8.01 -21.99 27.23
C GLU A 143 7.80 -20.77 28.16
N ASN A 144 7.91 -19.55 27.65
CA ASN A 144 7.59 -18.34 28.40
C ASN A 144 6.39 -17.65 27.73
N GLU A 145 5.19 -17.92 28.25
CA GLU A 145 3.89 -17.41 27.81
C GLU A 145 3.67 -15.90 28.06
N GLU A 146 4.71 -15.12 28.37
CA GLU A 146 4.58 -13.71 28.80
C GLU A 146 5.09 -12.66 27.80
N ASP A 147 5.44 -13.02 26.57
CA ASP A 147 6.04 -12.06 25.62
C ASP A 147 5.38 -12.12 24.22
N ASP A 148 4.16 -11.57 24.14
CA ASP A 148 3.23 -11.60 23.00
C ASP A 148 3.61 -10.66 21.83
N ASP A 149 4.75 -9.94 21.91
CA ASP A 149 5.11 -8.89 20.94
C ASP A 149 6.60 -8.90 20.52
N ARG A 150 7.27 -10.06 20.56
CA ARG A 150 8.66 -10.17 20.10
C ARG A 150 8.76 -9.87 18.59
N PRO A 151 9.59 -8.89 18.16
CA PRO A 151 9.69 -8.55 16.74
C PRO A 151 10.43 -9.62 15.95
N LEU A 152 10.17 -9.71 14.64
CA LEU A 152 10.88 -10.62 13.75
C LEU A 152 12.36 -10.22 13.65
N GLU A 153 13.26 -11.19 13.81
CA GLU A 153 14.69 -11.00 13.56
C GLU A 153 15.06 -11.50 12.16
N VAL A 154 15.79 -10.66 11.43
CA VAL A 154 16.22 -10.93 10.06
C VAL A 154 17.72 -10.72 9.92
N GLU A 155 18.37 -11.63 9.19
CA GLU A 155 19.75 -11.45 8.76
C GLU A 155 19.73 -10.56 7.50
N VAL A 156 20.55 -9.51 7.53
CA VAL A 156 20.80 -8.64 6.40
C VAL A 156 22.26 -8.66 6.00
N GLU A 157 22.53 -8.48 4.71
CA GLU A 157 23.86 -8.31 4.15
C GLU A 157 24.01 -6.88 3.60
N PHE A 158 24.95 -6.11 4.14
CA PHE A 158 25.23 -4.75 3.70
C PHE A 158 25.83 -4.74 2.29
N ILE A 159 25.26 -3.95 1.37
CA ILE A 159 25.68 -3.90 -0.03
C ILE A 159 27.10 -3.31 -0.17
N GLU A 160 27.45 -2.34 0.69
CA GLU A 160 28.72 -1.61 0.59
C GLU A 160 29.92 -2.43 1.10
N PHE A 161 29.70 -3.31 2.08
CA PHE A 161 30.78 -3.97 2.82
C PHE A 161 30.68 -5.50 2.84
N GLY A 162 29.58 -6.09 2.35
CA GLY A 162 29.33 -7.54 2.39
C GLY A 162 29.23 -8.12 3.81
N LYS A 163 29.12 -7.26 4.82
CA LYS A 163 28.98 -7.68 6.22
C LYS A 163 27.56 -8.17 6.46
N LYS A 164 27.41 -9.26 7.20
CA LYS A 164 26.12 -9.74 7.68
C LYS A 164 25.83 -9.24 9.09
N GLN A 165 24.60 -8.83 9.34
CA GLN A 165 24.13 -8.38 10.65
C GLN A 165 22.70 -8.88 10.89
N ILE A 166 22.43 -9.30 12.11
CA ILE A 166 21.09 -9.68 12.54
C ILE A 166 20.43 -8.41 13.09
N VAL A 167 19.27 -8.07 12.57
CA VAL A 167 18.50 -6.90 12.99
C VAL A 167 17.04 -7.24 13.17
N ARG A 168 16.39 -6.48 14.05
CA ARG A 168 14.96 -6.61 14.33
C ARG A 168 14.14 -5.86 13.28
N GLU A 169 12.89 -6.26 13.09
CA GLU A 169 11.99 -5.62 12.11
C GLU A 169 11.81 -4.11 12.35
N ASP A 170 11.92 -3.65 13.59
CA ASP A 170 11.78 -2.24 13.99
C ASP A 170 13.03 -1.39 13.67
N GLU A 171 14.17 -2.02 13.41
CA GLU A 171 15.44 -1.39 13.06
C GLU A 171 15.75 -1.43 11.56
N LEU A 172 14.81 -1.95 10.77
CA LEU A 172 14.93 -2.12 9.33
C LEU A 172 13.87 -1.30 8.60
N VAL A 173 14.28 -0.60 7.54
CA VAL A 173 13.36 0.14 6.66
C VAL A 173 13.50 -0.41 5.25
N LEU A 174 12.42 -0.93 4.65
CA LEU A 174 12.45 -1.39 3.27
C LEU A 174 12.63 -0.19 2.32
N ASP A 175 13.36 -0.39 1.21
CA ASP A 175 13.61 0.67 0.22
C ASP A 175 12.31 1.28 -0.35
N GLU A 176 11.25 0.47 -0.44
CA GLU A 176 9.89 0.86 -0.85
C GLU A 176 9.15 1.72 0.20
N ASP A 177 9.54 1.62 1.47
CA ASP A 177 8.94 2.34 2.60
C ASP A 177 9.77 3.57 3.03
N VAL A 178 10.89 3.86 2.35
CA VAL A 178 11.69 5.06 2.61
C VAL A 178 10.92 6.31 2.22
N ALA A 179 10.43 7.04 3.23
CA ALA A 179 9.80 8.34 3.06
C ALA A 179 10.72 9.28 2.25
N GLY A 180 10.31 9.62 1.03
CA GLY A 180 10.92 10.68 0.23
C GLY A 180 11.73 10.27 -1.00
N ARG A 181 11.77 9.00 -1.43
CA ARG A 181 12.49 8.64 -2.67
C ARG A 181 11.72 8.92 -3.97
N GLU A 182 10.39 9.05 -3.92
CA GLU A 182 9.56 9.39 -5.10
C GLU A 182 9.44 10.92 -5.37
N ASP A 183 9.83 11.77 -4.42
CA ASP A 183 9.76 13.24 -4.54
C ASP A 183 11.12 13.90 -4.83
N ALA A 184 12.19 13.13 -5.07
CA ALA A 184 13.57 13.59 -4.97
C ALA A 184 14.30 13.91 -6.29
N ASP A 185 13.64 13.89 -7.45
CA ASP A 185 14.28 14.36 -8.69
C ASP A 185 13.96 15.85 -8.95
N ASP A 186 14.54 16.71 -8.10
CA ASP A 186 14.50 18.17 -8.22
C ASP A 186 15.23 18.62 -9.51
N MET A 187 14.59 18.52 -10.66
CA MET A 187 15.12 18.99 -11.94
C MET A 187 15.23 20.53 -11.91
N THR A 188 16.37 21.08 -12.34
CA THR A 188 16.48 22.52 -12.59
C THR A 188 15.83 22.83 -13.93
N GLY A 189 14.77 23.64 -13.93
CA GLY A 189 14.02 23.96 -15.15
C GLY A 189 13.13 25.19 -14.99
N LEU A 190 12.35 25.49 -16.02
CA LEU A 190 11.33 26.54 -15.97
C LEU A 190 10.06 25.98 -15.31
N CYS A 191 9.59 26.63 -14.25
CA CYS A 191 8.34 26.25 -13.58
C CYS A 191 7.14 26.44 -14.53
N GLU A 192 6.32 25.42 -14.73
CA GLU A 192 5.18 25.46 -15.67
C GLU A 192 4.09 26.50 -15.30
N MET A 193 4.06 26.98 -14.06
CA MET A 193 3.14 28.05 -13.64
C MET A 193 3.76 29.45 -13.72
N CYS A 194 4.94 29.63 -13.13
CA CYS A 194 5.53 30.97 -12.96
C CYS A 194 6.68 31.25 -13.92
N GLU A 195 7.06 30.29 -14.77
CA GLU A 195 8.10 30.38 -15.81
C GLU A 195 9.48 30.82 -15.32
N ARG A 196 9.71 30.79 -14.01
CA ARG A 196 11.02 31.10 -13.43
C ARG A 196 11.94 29.88 -13.50
N PRO A 197 13.25 30.08 -13.77
CA PRO A 197 14.24 29.03 -13.62
C PRO A 197 14.45 28.69 -12.14
N MET A 198 13.93 27.55 -11.70
CA MET A 198 13.90 27.13 -10.29
C MET A 198 14.15 25.62 -10.19
N ASN A 199 14.39 25.13 -8.97
CA ASN A 199 14.27 23.70 -8.68
C ASN A 199 12.77 23.34 -8.73
N LEU A 200 12.44 22.30 -9.50
CA LEU A 200 11.08 21.86 -9.76
C LEU A 200 10.78 20.57 -9.00
N THR A 201 9.59 20.49 -8.45
CA THR A 201 9.01 19.29 -7.85
C THR A 201 7.88 18.80 -8.74
N ALA A 202 7.71 17.49 -8.85
CA ALA A 202 6.50 16.93 -9.45
C ALA A 202 5.28 17.24 -8.58
N HIS A 203 4.21 17.74 -9.18
CA HIS A 203 2.93 17.95 -8.52
C HIS A 203 1.85 17.17 -9.26
N HIS A 204 1.25 16.20 -8.57
CA HIS A 204 0.12 15.45 -9.09
C HIS A 204 -1.09 16.38 -9.23
N VAL A 205 -1.53 16.60 -10.46
CA VAL A 205 -2.67 17.49 -10.73
C VAL A 205 -3.98 16.91 -10.18
N ILE A 206 -4.05 15.58 -10.11
CA ILE A 206 -5.06 14.84 -9.35
C ILE A 206 -4.36 14.28 -8.11
N PRO A 207 -4.60 14.84 -6.90
CA PRO A 207 -3.92 14.41 -5.70
C PRO A 207 -4.04 12.90 -5.45
N ARG A 208 -2.92 12.23 -5.14
CA ARG A 208 -2.86 10.77 -4.92
C ARG A 208 -3.91 10.24 -3.93
N VAL A 209 -4.18 11.01 -2.87
CA VAL A 209 -5.22 10.69 -1.87
C VAL A 209 -6.64 10.54 -2.45
N THR A 210 -6.87 11.01 -3.69
CA THR A 210 -8.14 10.90 -4.39
C THR A 210 -8.17 9.77 -5.42
N HIS A 211 -7.04 9.13 -5.73
CA HIS A 211 -6.92 8.17 -6.83
C HIS A 211 -7.87 6.99 -6.68
N ALA A 212 -7.95 6.36 -5.50
CA ALA A 212 -8.86 5.25 -5.25
C ALA A 212 -10.32 5.58 -5.63
N LYS A 213 -10.78 6.79 -5.28
CA LYS A 213 -12.13 7.26 -5.60
C LYS A 213 -12.36 7.46 -7.10
N TYR A 214 -11.35 7.89 -7.85
CA TYR A 214 -11.47 8.12 -9.29
C TYR A 214 -11.23 6.84 -10.10
N LEU A 215 -10.43 5.89 -9.60
CA LEU A 215 -10.31 4.55 -10.19
C LEU A 215 -11.67 3.84 -10.23
N HIS A 216 -12.43 3.88 -9.13
CA HIS A 216 -13.80 3.34 -9.09
C HIS A 216 -14.77 4.03 -10.07
N LYS A 217 -14.46 5.25 -10.53
CA LYS A 217 -15.22 5.97 -11.55
C LYS A 217 -14.77 5.67 -12.99
N GLY A 218 -13.85 4.72 -13.18
CA GLY A 218 -13.36 4.30 -14.49
C GLY A 218 -12.22 5.15 -15.06
N TYR A 219 -11.57 5.99 -14.26
CA TYR A 219 -10.35 6.71 -14.71
C TYR A 219 -9.15 5.78 -14.69
N THR A 220 -8.22 5.93 -15.64
CA THR A 220 -7.01 5.09 -15.71
C THR A 220 -5.92 5.56 -14.75
N ARG A 221 -5.02 4.64 -14.34
CA ARG A 221 -3.90 4.97 -13.45
C ARG A 221 -2.93 5.96 -14.09
N GLU A 222 -2.71 5.86 -15.39
CA GLU A 222 -1.83 6.76 -16.16
C GLU A 222 -2.36 8.19 -16.09
N PHE A 223 -3.66 8.37 -16.28
CA PHE A 223 -4.29 9.67 -16.21
C PHE A 223 -4.20 10.28 -14.80
N LEU A 224 -4.44 9.49 -13.75
CA LEU A 224 -4.37 9.94 -12.36
C LEU A 224 -2.94 10.31 -11.93
N ASN A 225 -1.93 9.67 -12.51
CA ASN A 225 -0.53 9.96 -12.28
C ASN A 225 0.00 11.17 -13.09
N THR A 226 -0.87 11.90 -13.80
CA THR A 226 -0.47 13.13 -14.50
C THR A 226 0.13 14.13 -13.51
N CYS A 227 1.36 14.55 -13.80
CA CYS A 227 2.11 15.50 -12.99
C CYS A 227 2.48 16.75 -13.80
N ILE A 228 2.64 17.86 -13.09
CA ILE A 228 3.24 19.10 -13.60
C ILE A 228 4.54 19.39 -12.85
N MET A 229 5.51 19.98 -13.53
CA MET A 229 6.81 20.34 -12.98
C MET A 229 6.82 21.81 -12.55
N ILE A 230 6.70 22.02 -11.23
CA ILE A 230 6.54 23.36 -10.67
C ILE A 230 7.49 23.62 -9.51
N CYS A 231 7.87 24.88 -9.29
CA CYS A 231 8.71 25.22 -8.15
C CYS A 231 7.95 25.05 -6.82
N ARG A 232 8.67 24.74 -5.75
CA ARG A 232 8.10 24.56 -4.39
C ARG A 232 7.13 25.68 -3.97
N GLN A 233 7.41 26.93 -4.32
CA GLN A 233 6.55 28.06 -3.95
C GLN A 233 5.19 28.00 -4.66
N CYS A 234 5.17 27.59 -5.94
CA CYS A 234 3.92 27.37 -6.68
C CYS A 234 3.19 26.14 -6.17
N HIS A 235 3.91 25.06 -5.87
CA HIS A 235 3.35 23.85 -5.27
C HIS A 235 2.63 24.17 -3.96
N SER A 236 3.31 24.84 -3.02
CA SER A 236 2.70 25.28 -1.76
C SER A 236 1.51 26.21 -1.99
N LYS A 237 1.52 27.02 -3.05
CA LYS A 237 0.40 27.91 -3.36
C LYS A 237 -0.86 27.14 -3.74
N ILE A 238 -0.77 26.12 -4.60
CA ILE A 238 -1.90 25.30 -5.02
C ILE A 238 -2.62 24.71 -3.80
N HIS A 239 -1.89 24.02 -2.92
CA HIS A 239 -2.46 23.42 -1.71
C HIS A 239 -2.87 24.42 -0.63
N SER A 240 -2.49 25.69 -0.75
CA SER A 240 -2.94 26.74 0.18
C SER A 240 -4.26 27.39 -0.23
N VAL A 241 -4.66 27.27 -1.51
CA VAL A 241 -5.86 27.94 -2.02
C VAL A 241 -7.08 27.04 -2.05
N GLU A 242 -6.89 25.75 -2.32
CA GLU A 242 -7.94 24.76 -2.49
C GLU A 242 -7.55 23.42 -1.82
N ASP A 243 -8.56 22.65 -1.43
CA ASP A 243 -8.38 21.32 -0.84
C ASP A 243 -8.22 20.23 -1.92
N ASN A 244 -7.69 19.07 -1.52
CA ASN A 244 -7.39 17.99 -2.45
C ASN A 244 -8.63 17.49 -3.22
N LYS A 245 -9.84 17.57 -2.62
CA LYS A 245 -11.08 17.14 -3.27
C LYS A 245 -11.50 18.12 -4.36
N THR A 246 -11.41 19.43 -4.11
CA THR A 246 -11.75 20.46 -5.09
C THR A 246 -10.72 20.50 -6.22
N LEU A 247 -9.43 20.34 -5.89
CA LEU A 247 -8.37 20.21 -6.90
C LEU A 247 -8.66 19.04 -7.87
N ALA A 248 -8.97 17.85 -7.36
CA ALA A 248 -9.28 16.69 -8.20
C ALA A 248 -10.56 16.85 -9.05
N ARG A 249 -11.53 17.64 -8.60
CA ARG A 249 -12.83 17.80 -9.28
C ARG A 249 -12.84 18.93 -10.29
N GLU A 250 -12.32 20.09 -9.90
CA GLU A 250 -12.48 21.36 -10.61
C GLU A 250 -11.19 21.86 -11.23
N TYR A 251 -10.03 21.47 -10.69
CA TYR A 251 -8.71 21.96 -11.10
C TYR A 251 -7.75 20.83 -11.45
N ASN A 252 -8.25 19.82 -12.17
CA ASN A 252 -7.53 18.58 -12.48
C ASN A 252 -6.63 18.64 -13.73
N THR A 253 -6.37 19.83 -14.27
CA THR A 253 -5.39 20.08 -15.34
C THR A 253 -4.64 21.39 -15.05
N LEU A 254 -3.45 21.57 -15.63
CA LEU A 254 -2.69 22.82 -15.50
C LEU A 254 -3.52 24.03 -15.95
N ASP A 255 -4.20 23.93 -17.09
CA ASP A 255 -5.02 25.02 -17.62
C ASP A 255 -6.13 25.44 -16.65
N LYS A 256 -6.76 24.48 -15.97
CA LYS A 256 -7.78 24.78 -14.97
C LYS A 256 -7.16 25.44 -13.73
N ILE A 257 -6.04 24.91 -13.22
CA ILE A 257 -5.29 25.53 -12.12
C ILE A 257 -4.95 26.99 -12.44
N MET A 258 -4.53 27.27 -13.67
CA MET A 258 -4.17 28.60 -14.15
C MET A 258 -5.36 29.54 -14.33
N GLN A 259 -6.60 29.04 -14.29
CA GLN A 259 -7.83 29.86 -14.29
C GLN A 259 -8.28 30.26 -12.88
N HIS A 260 -7.73 29.65 -11.82
CA HIS A 260 -8.13 29.94 -10.46
C HIS A 260 -7.76 31.40 -10.07
N PRO A 261 -8.70 32.25 -9.60
CA PRO A 261 -8.46 33.68 -9.37
C PRO A 261 -7.27 34.00 -8.46
N LYS A 262 -7.14 33.29 -7.33
CA LYS A 262 -6.00 33.45 -6.40
C LYS A 262 -4.66 32.99 -6.99
N ILE A 263 -4.67 32.02 -7.91
CA ILE A 263 -3.47 31.48 -8.55
C ILE A 263 -2.99 32.44 -9.63
N VAL A 264 -3.90 33.01 -10.42
CA VAL A 264 -3.57 34.03 -11.44
C VAL A 264 -2.83 35.22 -10.80
N VAL A 265 -3.38 35.76 -9.71
CA VAL A 265 -2.75 36.88 -8.97
C VAL A 265 -1.38 36.48 -8.44
N TRP A 266 -1.26 35.25 -7.91
CA TRP A 266 0.00 34.73 -7.43
C TRP A 266 1.05 34.61 -8.54
N VAL A 267 0.70 34.01 -9.68
CA VAL A 267 1.63 33.81 -10.79
C VAL A 267 2.15 35.15 -11.32
N ALA A 268 1.26 36.14 -11.48
CA ALA A 268 1.64 37.49 -11.90
C ALA A 268 2.63 38.16 -10.93
N TYR A 269 2.47 37.94 -9.62
CA TYR A 269 3.42 38.37 -8.60
C TYR A 269 4.73 37.57 -8.65
N ALA A 270 4.62 36.24 -8.74
CA ALA A 270 5.73 35.30 -8.66
C ALA A 270 6.72 35.51 -9.81
N ARG A 271 6.22 35.73 -11.04
CA ARG A 271 7.00 36.03 -12.25
C ARG A 271 7.95 37.23 -12.08
N LYS A 272 7.57 38.22 -11.25
CA LYS A 272 8.39 39.42 -10.99
C LYS A 272 9.49 39.19 -9.95
N GLN A 273 9.44 38.09 -9.21
CA GLN A 273 10.41 37.83 -8.15
C GLN A 273 11.70 37.26 -8.73
N LYS A 274 12.82 37.60 -8.10
CA LYS A 274 14.14 37.07 -8.48
C LYS A 274 14.13 35.54 -8.38
N ALA A 275 14.46 34.88 -9.49
CA ALA A 275 14.71 33.44 -9.51
C ALA A 275 15.94 33.14 -8.65
N ARG A 276 15.73 32.41 -7.56
CA ARG A 276 16.82 31.94 -6.70
C ARG A 276 16.87 30.43 -6.82
N VAL A 277 17.70 29.94 -7.73
CA VAL A 277 18.11 28.54 -7.74
C VAL A 277 19.01 28.38 -6.51
N LYS A 278 18.45 27.91 -5.40
CA LYS A 278 19.26 27.61 -4.22
C LYS A 278 20.15 26.42 -4.60
N PRO A 279 21.48 26.51 -4.41
CA PRO A 279 22.34 25.33 -4.47
C PRO A 279 21.73 24.28 -3.56
N ARG A 280 21.61 23.04 -4.05
CA ARG A 280 21.15 21.93 -3.21
C ARG A 280 22.02 21.94 -1.95
N LYS A 281 21.39 22.07 -0.77
CA LYS A 281 22.13 21.76 0.47
C LYS A 281 22.53 20.30 0.29
N LYS A 282 23.83 20.02 0.31
CA LYS A 282 24.28 18.65 0.56
C LYS A 282 23.84 18.36 1.99
N ASP A 283 22.68 17.74 2.13
CA ASP A 283 22.29 17.22 3.42
C ASP A 283 23.38 16.23 3.84
N LYS A 284 23.85 16.38 5.08
CA LYS A 284 24.89 15.51 5.66
C LYS A 284 24.40 14.07 5.85
N TRP A 285 23.15 13.76 5.49
CA TRP A 285 22.43 12.50 5.75
C TRP A 285 21.46 12.20 4.60
N PRO A 286 21.36 10.96 4.10
CA PRO A 286 20.48 10.60 2.99
C PRO A 286 19.25 9.78 3.45
N VAL A 287 18.49 10.24 4.45
CA VAL A 287 17.19 9.64 4.80
C VAL A 287 16.23 10.75 5.25
N GLY A 288 15.12 10.91 4.52
CA GLY A 288 14.14 11.99 4.64
C GLY A 288 13.06 11.71 5.68
N LYS A 289 12.51 12.80 6.22
CA LYS A 289 11.31 12.84 7.07
C LYS A 289 10.03 12.49 6.33
#